data_AF-A0A2J2H8G5-F1
#
_entry.id   AF-A0A2J2H8G5-F1
#
_cell.length_a   1.000
_cell.length_b   1.000
_cell.length_c   1.000
_cell.angle_alpha   90.00
_cell.angle_beta   90.00
_cell.angle_gamma   90.00
#
_symmetry.space_group_name_H-M   'P 1'
#
loop_
_entity.id
_entity.type
_entity.pdbx_description
1 polymer ?
#
loop_
_entity_poly.entity_id
_entity_poly.type
_entity_poly.pdbx_seq_one_letter_code
_entity_poly.pdbx_strand_id
1 'polypeptide(L)'
;MNKDLLSRIIDNAIVKVRAYEPNSLIRERADVFVRIHVVPTEQLIRVSNGKIEPTAYILDIYVIGNNVVKIREYLNNHEFGKIRIGRLMDKTLDKDPKLITDYIAFLINVLRVFQGHLICRHVLDHIAWAYDEVVGGNAMINRFKAVFPDDRTIDKALNEASKFLVTEVVDFYNELRRWVQHGDLRKPSYTQYLVINTVLESLRDDENLVIIEANEDYYYLGIIKGLKPGII
;
A
#
# COMPACT_ATOMS: atom_id res chain seq x y z
N MET A 1 8.94 -7.04 19.13
CA MET A 1 7.63 -6.54 18.66
C MET A 1 6.59 -6.85 19.74
N ASN A 2 5.81 -5.86 20.19
CA ASN A 2 4.80 -6.10 21.23
C ASN A 2 3.61 -6.85 20.61
N LYS A 3 3.53 -8.17 20.84
CA LYS A 3 2.47 -9.03 20.28
C LYS A 3 1.07 -8.53 20.64
N ASP A 4 0.93 -7.87 21.80
CA ASP A 4 -0.34 -7.34 22.27
C ASP A 4 -0.83 -6.17 21.40
N LEU A 5 0.09 -5.37 20.84
CA LEU A 5 -0.29 -4.25 19.99
C LEU A 5 -0.87 -4.74 18.64
N LEU A 6 -0.19 -5.69 17.99
CA LEU A 6 -0.67 -6.24 16.72
C LEU A 6 -2.01 -6.95 16.89
N SER A 7 -2.18 -7.72 17.98
CA SER A 7 -3.47 -8.36 18.26
C SER A 7 -4.57 -7.32 18.39
N ARG A 8 -4.35 -6.23 19.15
CA ARG A 8 -5.34 -5.16 19.31
C ARG A 8 -5.72 -4.49 17.99
N ILE A 9 -4.74 -4.26 17.10
CA ILE A 9 -5.01 -3.68 15.78
C ILE A 9 -5.84 -4.66 14.94
N ILE A 10 -5.46 -5.94 14.90
CA ILE A 10 -6.19 -6.97 14.16
C ILE A 10 -7.61 -7.15 14.69
N ASP A 11 -7.79 -7.22 16.01
CA ASP A 11 -9.09 -7.38 16.64
C ASP A 11 -10.01 -6.18 16.35
N ASN A 12 -9.45 -4.97 16.32
CA ASN A 12 -10.23 -3.78 15.93
C ASN A 12 -10.51 -3.74 14.41
N ALA A 13 -9.57 -4.20 13.57
CA ALA A 13 -9.79 -4.32 12.12
C ALA A 13 -10.94 -5.31 11.80
N ILE A 14 -11.05 -6.40 12.56
CA ILE A 14 -12.17 -7.35 12.46
C ILE A 14 -13.51 -6.65 12.71
N VAL A 15 -13.57 -5.72 13.68
CA VAL A 15 -14.79 -4.91 13.92
C VAL A 15 -15.13 -4.05 12.71
N LYS A 16 -14.14 -3.43 12.07
CA LYS A 16 -14.34 -2.61 10.86
C LYS A 16 -14.83 -3.46 9.68
N VAL A 17 -14.21 -4.61 9.44
CA VAL A 17 -14.65 -5.56 8.39
C VAL A 17 -16.10 -5.99 8.65
N ARG A 18 -16.46 -6.36 9.90
CA ARG A 18 -17.86 -6.70 10.25
C ARG A 18 -18.85 -5.58 9.96
N ALA A 19 -18.44 -4.33 10.04
CA ALA A 19 -19.31 -3.17 9.88
C ALA A 19 -19.47 -2.73 8.42
N TYR A 20 -18.38 -2.75 7.64
CA TYR A 20 -18.32 -2.03 6.36
C TYR A 20 -18.11 -2.92 5.13
N GLU A 21 -17.53 -4.12 5.28
CA GLU A 21 -17.28 -5.01 4.14
C GLU A 21 -18.57 -5.29 3.36
N PRO A 22 -18.62 -5.07 2.03
CA PRO A 22 -19.85 -5.23 1.25
C PRO A 22 -20.37 -6.68 1.23
N ASN A 23 -19.49 -7.68 1.24
CA ASN A 23 -19.90 -9.08 1.20
C ASN A 23 -20.35 -9.58 2.59
N SER A 24 -21.63 -9.98 2.72
CA SER A 24 -22.18 -10.46 3.98
C SER A 24 -21.48 -11.71 4.53
N LEU A 25 -21.04 -12.62 3.65
CA LEU A 25 -20.33 -13.83 4.08
C LEU A 25 -18.96 -13.48 4.67
N ILE A 26 -18.30 -12.46 4.12
CA ILE A 26 -17.04 -11.95 4.68
C ILE A 26 -17.30 -11.26 6.02
N ARG A 27 -18.35 -10.45 6.14
CA ARG A 27 -18.73 -9.84 7.44
C ARG A 27 -18.97 -10.89 8.52
N GLU A 28 -19.71 -11.95 8.21
CA GLU A 28 -19.99 -13.04 9.15
C GLU A 28 -18.73 -13.79 9.59
N ARG A 29 -17.71 -13.88 8.71
CA ARG A 29 -16.44 -14.58 8.95
C ARG A 29 -15.24 -13.64 9.05
N ALA A 30 -15.47 -12.40 9.48
CA ALA A 30 -14.47 -11.34 9.45
C ALA A 30 -13.19 -11.68 10.23
N ASP A 31 -13.32 -12.44 11.33
CA ASP A 31 -12.18 -12.86 12.14
C ASP A 31 -11.23 -13.77 11.37
N VAL A 32 -11.78 -14.78 10.69
CA VAL A 32 -11.00 -15.67 9.83
C VAL A 32 -10.46 -14.87 8.66
N PHE A 33 -11.31 -14.09 8.00
CA PHE A 33 -10.95 -13.33 6.81
C PHE A 33 -9.79 -12.36 7.05
N VAL A 34 -9.81 -11.57 8.11
CA VAL A 34 -8.69 -10.66 8.41
C VAL A 34 -7.40 -11.43 8.70
N ARG A 35 -7.48 -12.48 9.53
CA ARG A 35 -6.29 -13.23 9.97
C ARG A 35 -5.61 -13.98 8.83
N ILE A 36 -6.35 -14.56 7.88
CA ILE A 36 -5.74 -15.25 6.73
C ILE A 36 -5.08 -14.27 5.74
N HIS A 37 -5.46 -12.99 5.79
CA HIS A 37 -4.96 -11.95 4.88
C HIS A 37 -3.82 -11.11 5.48
N VAL A 38 -3.39 -11.42 6.70
CA VAL A 38 -2.15 -10.94 7.31
C VAL A 38 -1.19 -12.12 7.37
N VAL A 39 -0.34 -12.23 6.34
CA VAL A 39 0.42 -13.43 6.03
C VAL A 39 1.89 -13.23 6.43
N PRO A 40 2.53 -14.15 7.16
CA PRO A 40 3.98 -14.06 7.40
C PRO A 40 4.75 -13.99 6.08
N THR A 41 5.73 -13.08 5.99
CA THR A 41 6.43 -12.79 4.72
C THR A 41 7.00 -14.04 4.07
N GLU A 42 7.57 -14.95 4.87
CA GLU A 42 8.17 -16.22 4.44
C GLU A 42 7.21 -17.18 3.73
N GLN A 43 5.90 -17.02 3.90
CA GLN A 43 4.90 -17.85 3.22
C GLN A 43 4.73 -17.49 1.75
N LEU A 44 5.09 -16.25 1.35
CA LEU A 44 5.02 -15.82 -0.04
C LEU A 44 6.41 -15.64 -0.66
N ILE A 45 7.37 -15.09 0.10
CA ILE A 45 8.72 -14.79 -0.36
C ILE A 45 9.76 -14.96 0.75
N ARG A 46 11.00 -15.27 0.37
CA ARG A 46 12.18 -15.22 1.24
C ARG A 46 13.18 -14.20 0.72
N VAL A 47 13.91 -13.54 1.62
CA VAL A 47 15.07 -12.73 1.24
C VAL A 47 16.34 -13.54 1.45
N SER A 48 17.04 -13.84 0.35
CA SER A 48 18.26 -14.64 0.33
C SER A 48 19.36 -13.85 -0.36
N ASN A 49 20.53 -13.69 0.29
CA ASN A 49 21.68 -12.97 -0.29
C ASN A 49 21.36 -11.54 -0.80
N GLY A 50 20.31 -10.90 -0.26
CA GLY A 50 19.82 -9.59 -0.66
C GLY A 50 18.91 -9.58 -1.89
N LYS A 51 18.38 -10.74 -2.29
CA LYS A 51 17.39 -10.89 -3.37
C LYS A 51 16.09 -11.48 -2.84
N ILE A 52 14.97 -11.14 -3.47
CA ILE A 52 13.67 -11.74 -3.17
C ILE A 52 13.53 -13.05 -3.96
N GLU A 53 13.18 -14.13 -3.28
CA GLU A 53 12.92 -15.45 -3.84
C GLU A 53 11.47 -15.86 -3.52
N PRO A 54 10.61 -16.12 -4.51
CA PRO A 54 9.27 -16.63 -4.27
C PRO A 54 9.30 -17.97 -3.54
N THR A 55 8.45 -18.14 -2.52
CA THR A 55 8.23 -19.42 -1.81
C THR A 55 6.86 -20.04 -2.12
N ALA A 56 5.98 -19.28 -2.77
CA ALA A 56 4.68 -19.70 -3.26
C ALA A 56 4.50 -19.32 -4.74
N TYR A 57 3.41 -19.80 -5.36
CA TYR A 57 3.00 -19.32 -6.67
C TYR A 57 2.52 -17.87 -6.55
N ILE A 58 3.21 -16.97 -7.23
CA ILE A 58 2.89 -15.53 -7.33
C ILE A 58 3.01 -15.12 -8.79
N LEU A 59 2.21 -14.15 -9.22
CA LEU A 59 2.25 -13.64 -10.59
C LEU A 59 3.44 -12.70 -10.80
N ASP A 60 3.61 -11.71 -9.91
CA ASP A 60 4.71 -10.76 -9.99
C ASP A 60 5.05 -10.15 -8.61
N ILE A 61 6.23 -9.51 -8.55
CA ILE A 61 6.71 -8.75 -7.39
C ILE A 61 7.13 -7.37 -7.87
N TYR A 62 6.57 -6.36 -7.22
CA TYR A 62 6.90 -4.95 -7.42
C TYR A 62 7.68 -4.44 -6.21
N VAL A 63 8.86 -3.88 -6.45
CA VAL A 63 9.74 -3.38 -5.40
C VAL A 63 10.01 -1.89 -5.62
N ILE A 64 9.65 -1.08 -4.64
CA ILE A 64 9.96 0.35 -4.60
C ILE A 64 10.84 0.62 -3.39
N GLY A 65 12.06 1.11 -3.63
CA GLY A 65 13.03 1.41 -2.58
C GLY A 65 14.18 2.25 -3.13
N ASN A 66 14.91 2.92 -2.24
CA ASN A 66 16.05 3.78 -2.63
C ASN A 66 17.23 3.00 -3.23
N ASN A 67 17.28 1.69 -2.99
CA ASN A 67 18.26 0.75 -3.54
C ASN A 67 17.91 0.23 -4.96
N VAL A 68 16.69 0.46 -5.46
CA VAL A 68 16.33 0.07 -6.84
C VAL A 68 16.88 1.12 -7.79
N VAL A 69 17.92 0.73 -8.53
CA VAL A 69 18.66 1.60 -9.43
C VAL A 69 17.72 2.08 -10.54
N LYS A 70 17.93 3.31 -11.00
CA LYS A 70 17.13 3.98 -12.03
C LYS A 70 15.68 4.36 -11.68
N ILE A 71 15.13 3.99 -10.51
CA ILE A 71 13.81 4.53 -10.10
C ILE A 71 13.82 6.05 -10.16
N ARG A 72 14.79 6.70 -9.49
CA ARG A 72 14.91 8.17 -9.46
C ARG A 72 15.13 8.76 -10.86
N GLU A 73 15.94 8.11 -11.68
CA GLU A 73 16.24 8.55 -13.05
C GLU A 73 14.99 8.55 -13.93
N TYR A 74 14.24 7.43 -13.91
CA TYR A 74 12.99 7.31 -14.65
C TYR A 74 11.92 8.25 -14.12
N LEU A 75 11.78 8.32 -12.80
CA LEU A 75 10.84 9.19 -12.09
C LEU A 75 11.04 10.67 -12.42
N ASN A 76 12.28 11.13 -12.58
CA ASN A 76 12.59 12.53 -12.93
C ASN A 76 12.17 12.93 -14.35
N ASN A 77 11.82 11.98 -15.21
CA ASN A 77 11.34 12.22 -16.58
C ASN A 77 9.80 12.27 -16.69
N HIS A 78 9.11 12.56 -15.59
CA HIS A 78 7.65 12.53 -15.52
C HIS A 78 6.95 13.63 -16.32
N GLU A 79 5.67 13.40 -16.63
CA GLU A 79 4.75 14.38 -17.19
C GLU A 79 4.24 15.35 -16.10
N PHE A 80 3.76 16.52 -16.52
CA PHE A 80 3.05 17.46 -15.65
C PHE A 80 1.55 17.33 -15.85
N GLY A 81 0.78 17.51 -14.78
CA GLY A 81 -0.68 17.44 -14.89
C GLY A 81 -1.38 17.46 -13.54
N LYS A 82 -2.68 17.17 -13.58
CA LYS A 82 -3.48 16.95 -12.37
C LYS A 82 -3.36 15.50 -11.92
N ILE A 83 -3.37 15.30 -10.60
CA ILE A 83 -3.58 13.98 -10.00
C ILE A 83 -4.93 13.46 -10.50
N ARG A 84 -4.96 12.18 -10.88
CA ARG A 84 -6.20 11.49 -11.23
C ARG A 84 -6.37 10.34 -10.25
N ILE A 85 -7.36 10.44 -9.38
CA ILE A 85 -7.73 9.38 -8.43
C ILE A 85 -9.22 9.05 -8.62
N GLY A 86 -9.72 8.00 -7.98
CA GLY A 86 -11.13 7.61 -8.08
C GLY A 86 -12.11 8.78 -7.84
N ARG A 87 -13.34 8.61 -8.33
CA ARG A 87 -14.35 9.68 -8.38
C ARG A 87 -14.66 10.31 -7.02
N LEU A 88 -14.57 9.54 -5.93
CA LEU A 88 -14.82 10.06 -4.58
C LEU A 88 -13.65 10.92 -4.12
N MET A 89 -12.42 10.42 -4.29
CA MET A 89 -11.21 11.11 -3.84
C MET A 89 -10.86 12.34 -4.68
N ASP A 90 -11.18 12.35 -5.98
CA ASP A 90 -10.90 13.49 -6.89
C ASP A 90 -11.51 14.79 -6.37
N LYS A 91 -12.75 14.75 -5.87
CA LYS A 91 -13.44 15.93 -5.31
C LYS A 91 -12.87 16.39 -3.97
N THR A 92 -12.18 15.49 -3.28
CA THR A 92 -11.62 15.74 -1.96
C THR A 92 -10.26 16.41 -2.05
N LEU A 93 -9.50 16.16 -3.13
CA LEU A 93 -8.21 16.81 -3.37
C LEU A 93 -8.32 18.33 -3.54
N ASP A 94 -9.47 18.86 -3.94
CA ASP A 94 -9.71 20.30 -3.96
C ASP A 94 -9.82 20.91 -2.53
N LYS A 95 -10.24 20.10 -1.54
CA LYS A 95 -10.45 20.53 -0.14
C LYS A 95 -9.24 20.25 0.75
N ASP A 96 -8.63 19.08 0.60
CA ASP A 96 -7.40 18.66 1.28
C ASP A 96 -6.43 18.03 0.26
N PRO A 97 -5.63 18.85 -0.43
CA PRO A 97 -4.72 18.38 -1.47
C PRO A 97 -3.66 17.39 -0.98
N LYS A 98 -3.36 17.38 0.33
CA LYS A 98 -2.33 16.52 0.93
C LYS A 98 -2.90 15.22 1.49
N LEU A 99 -4.22 15.05 1.50
CA LEU A 99 -4.86 13.88 2.13
C LEU A 99 -4.30 12.56 1.60
N ILE A 100 -4.15 12.45 0.28
CA ILE A 100 -3.68 11.21 -0.35
C ILE A 100 -2.20 10.93 -0.06
N THR A 101 -1.33 11.94 -0.13
CA THR A 101 0.10 11.76 0.16
C THR A 101 0.32 11.41 1.63
N ASP A 102 -0.41 12.08 2.52
CA ASP A 102 -0.32 11.81 3.95
C ASP A 102 -0.91 10.43 4.29
N TYR A 103 -1.95 9.99 3.58
CA TYR A 103 -2.49 8.63 3.72
C TYR A 103 -1.51 7.57 3.22
N ILE A 104 -0.81 7.78 2.10
CA ILE A 104 0.24 6.87 1.62
C ILE A 104 1.36 6.77 2.65
N ALA A 105 1.86 7.90 3.16
CA ALA A 105 2.88 7.91 4.20
C ALA A 105 2.41 7.19 5.49
N PHE A 106 1.14 7.38 5.85
CA PHE A 106 0.50 6.66 6.94
C PHE A 106 0.44 5.14 6.69
N LEU A 107 0.07 4.68 5.49
CA LEU A 107 0.09 3.27 5.12
C LEU A 107 1.49 2.68 5.24
N ILE A 108 2.55 3.38 4.82
CA ILE A 108 3.94 2.92 5.01
C ILE A 108 4.26 2.75 6.50
N ASN A 109 3.79 3.66 7.36
CA ASN A 109 3.93 3.51 8.82
C ASN A 109 3.18 2.31 9.37
N VAL A 110 1.95 2.07 8.90
CA VAL A 110 1.15 0.88 9.24
C VAL A 110 1.91 -0.39 8.84
N LEU A 111 2.33 -0.50 7.58
CA LEU A 111 3.07 -1.67 7.08
C LEU A 111 4.37 -1.91 7.87
N ARG A 112 5.05 -0.85 8.32
CA ARG A 112 6.25 -0.96 9.17
C ARG A 112 5.95 -1.57 10.54
N VAL A 113 4.78 -1.31 11.11
CA VAL A 113 4.35 -1.93 12.38
C VAL A 113 4.12 -3.44 12.22
N PHE A 114 3.72 -3.86 11.03
CA PHE A 114 3.55 -5.26 10.64
C PHE A 114 4.81 -5.89 10.04
N GLN A 115 6.01 -5.38 10.34
CA GLN A 115 7.27 -5.93 9.83
C GLN A 115 7.35 -7.46 10.06
N GLY A 116 7.66 -8.21 9.01
CA GLY A 116 7.64 -9.68 8.99
C GLY A 116 6.31 -10.29 8.54
N HIS A 117 5.30 -9.46 8.25
CA HIS A 117 4.06 -9.87 7.62
C HIS A 117 3.80 -9.03 6.36
N LEU A 118 3.01 -9.61 5.46
CA LEU A 118 2.43 -8.99 4.29
C LEU A 118 0.93 -8.88 4.50
N ILE A 119 0.35 -7.74 4.15
CA ILE A 119 -1.07 -7.46 4.34
C ILE A 119 -1.75 -7.40 2.97
N CYS A 120 -2.79 -8.19 2.79
CA CYS A 120 -3.63 -8.09 1.61
C CYS A 120 -4.32 -6.72 1.54
N ARG A 121 -4.32 -6.09 0.38
CA ARG A 121 -5.02 -4.81 0.12
C ARG A 121 -6.48 -4.84 0.54
N HIS A 122 -7.19 -5.98 0.40
CA HIS A 122 -8.60 -6.10 0.83
C HIS A 122 -8.83 -5.79 2.32
N VAL A 123 -7.85 -6.06 3.17
CA VAL A 123 -7.96 -5.78 4.62
C VAL A 123 -7.09 -4.63 5.07
N LEU A 124 -6.25 -4.08 4.16
CA LEU A 124 -5.28 -3.05 4.48
C LEU A 124 -5.94 -1.78 5.02
N ASP A 125 -7.04 -1.32 4.41
CA ASP A 125 -7.72 -0.10 4.85
C ASP A 125 -8.37 -0.25 6.22
N HIS A 126 -8.97 -1.42 6.48
CA HIS A 126 -9.52 -1.77 7.79
C HIS A 126 -8.43 -1.85 8.86
N ILE A 127 -7.26 -2.39 8.52
CA ILE A 127 -6.08 -2.42 9.40
C ILE A 127 -5.53 -1.01 9.63
N ALA A 128 -5.47 -0.19 8.59
CA ALA A 128 -4.99 1.18 8.65
C ALA A 128 -5.90 2.03 9.56
N TRP A 129 -7.22 1.92 9.39
CA TRP A 129 -8.20 2.55 10.27
C TRP A 129 -8.02 2.06 11.71
N ALA A 130 -7.98 0.75 11.93
CA ALA A 130 -7.82 0.17 13.26
C ALA A 130 -6.51 0.64 13.94
N TYR A 131 -5.42 0.76 13.18
CA TYR A 131 -4.15 1.28 13.66
C TYR A 131 -4.27 2.76 14.07
N ASP A 132 -4.94 3.59 13.28
CA ASP A 132 -5.15 5.00 13.61
C ASP A 132 -5.95 5.16 14.92
N GLU A 133 -6.94 4.31 15.16
CA GLU A 133 -7.73 4.30 16.39
C GLU A 133 -6.92 3.84 17.61
N VAL A 134 -6.10 2.80 17.46
CA VAL A 134 -5.34 2.19 18.57
C VAL A 134 -4.09 3.00 18.92
N VAL A 135 -3.42 3.58 17.93
CA VAL A 135 -2.11 4.22 18.07
C VAL A 135 -2.14 5.69 17.65
N GLY A 136 -2.80 6.01 16.54
CA GLY A 136 -2.79 7.34 15.91
C GLY A 136 -3.72 8.37 16.55
N GLY A 137 -4.51 7.99 17.55
CA GLY A 137 -5.49 8.91 18.18
C GLY A 137 -6.57 9.39 17.21
N ASN A 138 -6.89 8.61 16.17
CA ASN A 138 -7.81 8.97 15.07
C ASN A 138 -7.33 10.13 14.19
N ALA A 139 -6.04 10.46 14.17
CA ALA A 139 -5.55 11.63 13.43
C ALA A 139 -5.86 11.55 11.93
N MET A 140 -5.60 10.41 11.28
CA MET A 140 -5.84 10.24 9.85
C MET A 140 -7.33 10.14 9.55
N ILE A 141 -8.06 9.30 10.29
CA ILE A 141 -9.50 9.09 10.08
C ILE A 141 -10.30 10.36 10.34
N ASN A 142 -9.90 11.20 11.30
CA ASN A 142 -10.55 12.50 11.51
C ASN A 142 -10.38 13.45 10.31
N ARG A 143 -9.28 13.36 9.56
CA ARG A 143 -9.14 14.12 8.30
C ARG A 143 -10.10 13.63 7.24
N PHE A 144 -10.28 12.31 7.11
CA PHE A 144 -11.32 11.75 6.23
C PHE A 144 -12.73 12.17 6.67
N LYS A 145 -13.02 12.19 7.98
CA LYS A 145 -14.30 12.68 8.53
C LYS A 145 -14.57 14.15 8.26
N ALA A 146 -13.53 14.97 8.09
CA ALA A 146 -13.70 16.39 7.77
C ALA A 146 -14.20 16.64 6.33
N VAL A 147 -14.03 15.66 5.44
CA VAL A 147 -14.34 15.81 4.00
C VAL A 147 -15.42 14.84 3.52
N PHE A 148 -15.65 13.73 4.22
CA PHE A 148 -16.67 12.73 3.92
C PHE A 148 -17.78 12.71 4.97
N PRO A 149 -19.05 12.50 4.56
CA PRO A 149 -20.21 12.70 5.43
C PRO A 149 -20.45 11.61 6.47
N ASP A 150 -19.96 10.39 6.23
CA ASP A 150 -20.24 9.23 7.07
C ASP A 150 -19.17 8.14 6.94
N ASP A 151 -19.11 7.24 7.91
CA ASP A 151 -18.10 6.16 7.99
C ASP A 151 -18.13 5.19 6.81
N ARG A 152 -19.29 4.93 6.18
CA ARG A 152 -19.36 4.05 4.99
C ARG A 152 -18.75 4.73 3.77
N THR A 153 -18.92 6.05 3.67
CA THR A 153 -18.28 6.83 2.60
C THR A 153 -16.77 6.93 2.83
N ILE A 154 -16.33 7.01 4.09
CA ILE A 154 -14.90 6.95 4.45
C ILE A 154 -14.30 5.61 4.07
N ASP A 155 -14.95 4.49 4.42
CA ASP A 155 -14.51 3.14 4.06
C ASP A 155 -14.26 3.00 2.54
N LYS A 156 -15.22 3.45 1.73
CA LYS A 156 -15.08 3.48 0.27
C LYS A 156 -13.92 4.35 -0.20
N ALA A 157 -13.72 5.51 0.42
CA ALA A 157 -12.64 6.43 0.07
C ALA A 157 -11.27 5.85 0.42
N LEU A 158 -11.13 5.17 1.57
CA LEU A 158 -9.91 4.46 1.94
C LEU A 158 -9.62 3.33 0.93
N ASN A 159 -10.64 2.53 0.58
CA ASN A 159 -10.48 1.50 -0.45
C ASN A 159 -10.11 2.06 -1.83
N GLU A 160 -10.65 3.20 -2.25
CA GLU A 160 -10.16 3.89 -3.46
C GLU A 160 -8.70 4.31 -3.32
N ALA A 161 -8.28 4.80 -2.15
CA ALA A 161 -6.92 5.28 -1.90
C ALA A 161 -5.87 4.16 -1.86
N SER A 162 -6.15 3.02 -1.20
CA SER A 162 -5.20 1.89 -1.19
C SER A 162 -5.12 1.20 -2.55
N LYS A 163 -6.25 1.08 -3.26
CA LYS A 163 -6.26 0.57 -4.64
C LYS A 163 -5.44 1.48 -5.55
N PHE A 164 -5.61 2.79 -5.42
CA PHE A 164 -4.83 3.78 -6.14
C PHE A 164 -3.33 3.62 -5.92
N LEU A 165 -2.86 3.47 -4.67
CA LEU A 165 -1.45 3.19 -4.37
C LEU A 165 -0.94 1.95 -5.11
N VAL A 166 -1.67 0.84 -5.04
CA VAL A 166 -1.27 -0.41 -5.72
C VAL A 166 -1.20 -0.21 -7.23
N THR A 167 -2.24 0.35 -7.85
CA THR A 167 -2.30 0.56 -9.30
C THR A 167 -1.15 1.43 -9.80
N GLU A 168 -0.90 2.57 -9.16
CA GLU A 168 0.17 3.48 -9.59
C GLU A 168 1.56 2.87 -9.42
N VAL A 169 1.78 2.04 -8.37
CA VAL A 169 3.04 1.31 -8.18
C VAL A 169 3.23 0.24 -9.26
N VAL A 170 2.20 -0.57 -9.54
CA VAL A 170 2.24 -1.62 -10.55
C VAL A 170 2.49 -1.03 -11.93
N ASP A 171 1.73 0.00 -12.31
CA ASP A 171 1.87 0.65 -13.62
C ASP A 171 3.26 1.28 -13.76
N PHE A 172 3.71 2.04 -12.77
CA PHE A 172 5.04 2.66 -12.79
C PHE A 172 6.15 1.61 -12.94
N TYR A 173 6.10 0.54 -12.14
CA TYR A 173 7.16 -0.47 -12.14
C TYR A 173 7.18 -1.28 -13.44
N ASN A 174 6.01 -1.58 -14.02
CA ASN A 174 5.91 -2.22 -15.33
C ASN A 174 6.50 -1.36 -16.45
N GLU A 175 6.24 -0.05 -16.42
CA GLU A 175 6.81 0.88 -17.40
C GLU A 175 8.31 1.08 -17.20
N LEU A 176 8.77 1.19 -15.95
CA LEU A 176 10.20 1.20 -15.61
C LEU A 176 10.91 -0.05 -16.16
N ARG A 177 10.30 -1.24 -15.97
CA ARG A 177 10.81 -2.52 -16.49
C ARG A 177 10.94 -2.50 -18.00
N ARG A 178 9.92 -2.03 -18.71
CA ARG A 178 9.95 -1.87 -20.18
C ARG A 178 11.01 -0.87 -20.63
N TRP A 179 11.13 0.27 -19.96
CA TRP A 179 12.14 1.27 -20.29
C TRP A 179 13.56 0.72 -20.10
N VAL A 180 13.82 0.00 -19.00
CA VAL A 180 15.14 -0.61 -18.75
C VAL A 180 15.46 -1.72 -19.75
N GLN A 181 14.48 -2.55 -20.11
CA GLN A 181 14.70 -3.72 -20.98
C GLN A 181 14.70 -3.38 -22.48
N HIS A 182 13.91 -2.39 -22.89
CA HIS A 182 13.63 -2.11 -24.30
C HIS A 182 13.93 -0.66 -24.72
N GLY A 183 14.28 0.23 -23.77
CA GLY A 183 14.49 1.65 -24.06
C GLY A 183 13.20 2.42 -24.37
N ASP A 184 12.03 1.86 -24.03
CA ASP A 184 10.73 2.49 -24.28
C ASP A 184 10.55 3.75 -23.41
N LEU A 185 10.49 4.93 -24.04
CA LEU A 185 10.52 6.24 -23.38
C LEU A 185 9.13 6.75 -22.97
N ARG A 186 8.19 5.87 -22.61
CA ARG A 186 6.94 6.33 -21.99
C ARG A 186 7.30 7.06 -20.69
N LYS A 187 6.78 8.27 -20.53
CA LYS A 187 7.05 9.08 -19.34
C LYS A 187 6.10 8.66 -18.21
N PRO A 188 6.58 8.61 -16.95
CA PRO A 188 5.67 8.48 -15.81
C PRO A 188 4.66 9.62 -15.80
N SER A 189 3.40 9.32 -15.49
CA SER A 189 2.41 10.36 -15.25
C SER A 189 2.76 11.17 -13.99
N TYR A 190 2.22 12.39 -13.86
CA TYR A 190 2.38 13.17 -12.63
C TYR A 190 1.82 12.45 -11.39
N THR A 191 0.78 11.64 -11.59
CA THR A 191 0.15 10.81 -10.57
C THR A 191 1.12 9.73 -10.06
N GLN A 192 1.73 8.97 -10.98
CA GLN A 192 2.77 7.99 -10.66
C GLN A 192 3.96 8.69 -9.97
N TYR A 193 4.38 9.85 -10.48
CA TYR A 193 5.44 10.63 -9.86
C TYR A 193 5.16 10.92 -8.39
N LEU A 194 3.97 11.47 -8.09
CA LEU A 194 3.58 11.84 -6.75
C LEU A 194 3.55 10.62 -5.82
N VAL A 195 2.92 9.52 -6.25
CA VAL A 195 2.79 8.31 -5.45
C VAL A 195 4.15 7.70 -5.15
N ILE A 196 4.96 7.46 -6.18
CA ILE A 196 6.27 6.84 -6.02
C ILE A 196 7.20 7.73 -5.20
N ASN A 197 7.20 9.04 -5.43
CA ASN A 197 8.01 9.95 -4.64
C ASN A 197 7.58 9.96 -3.16
N THR A 198 6.28 9.97 -2.88
CA THR A 198 5.74 9.89 -1.51
C THR A 198 6.15 8.59 -0.83
N VAL A 199 6.09 7.45 -1.53
CA VAL A 199 6.57 6.16 -1.02
C VAL A 199 8.05 6.25 -0.68
N LEU A 200 8.89 6.71 -1.61
CA LEU A 200 10.35 6.79 -1.40
C LEU A 200 10.74 7.73 -0.26
N GLU A 201 10.03 8.86 -0.09
CA GLU A 201 10.24 9.80 1.03
C GLU A 201 9.78 9.24 2.38
N SER A 202 8.82 8.32 2.36
CA SER A 202 8.27 7.68 3.58
C SER A 202 9.07 6.45 4.04
N LEU A 203 9.88 5.88 3.15
CA LEU A 203 10.75 4.74 3.44
C LEU A 203 12.04 5.21 4.12
N ARG A 204 12.55 4.40 5.06
CA ARG A 204 13.93 4.55 5.54
C ARG A 204 14.91 4.05 4.48
N ASP A 205 16.18 4.44 4.59
CA ASP A 205 17.21 4.11 3.59
C ASP A 205 17.37 2.60 3.35
N ASP A 206 17.13 1.76 4.36
CA ASP A 206 17.22 0.30 4.28
C ASP A 206 15.89 -0.40 3.98
N GLU A 207 14.81 0.37 3.83
CA GLU A 207 13.45 -0.13 3.65
C GLU A 207 13.01 -0.13 2.18
N ASN A 208 12.19 -1.12 1.85
CA ASN A 208 11.60 -1.31 0.53
C ASN A 208 10.11 -1.58 0.73
N LEU A 209 9.27 -0.87 0.00
CA LEU A 209 7.90 -1.31 -0.21
C LEU A 209 7.92 -2.46 -1.20
N VAL A 210 7.30 -3.58 -0.82
CA VAL A 210 7.07 -4.71 -1.71
C VAL A 210 5.57 -4.91 -1.87
N ILE A 211 5.14 -5.04 -3.12
CA ILE A 211 3.78 -5.44 -3.49
C ILE A 211 3.90 -6.76 -4.25
N ILE A 212 3.20 -7.79 -3.77
CA ILE A 212 3.14 -9.11 -4.38
C ILE A 212 1.77 -9.29 -5.00
N GLU A 213 1.73 -9.55 -6.30
CA GLU A 213 0.51 -9.96 -6.98
C GLU A 213 0.36 -11.47 -6.86
N ALA A 214 -0.56 -11.92 -6.01
CA ALA A 214 -0.84 -13.35 -5.84
C ALA A 214 -1.77 -13.87 -6.94
N ASN A 215 -2.73 -13.04 -7.37
CA ASN A 215 -3.59 -13.22 -8.54
C ASN A 215 -4.25 -11.86 -8.91
N GLU A 216 -5.17 -11.85 -9.88
CA GLU A 216 -5.86 -10.65 -10.37
C GLU A 216 -6.58 -9.82 -9.26
N ASP A 217 -7.02 -10.47 -8.18
CA ASP A 217 -7.82 -9.84 -7.12
C ASP A 217 -7.02 -9.52 -5.84
N TYR A 218 -5.89 -10.20 -5.63
CA TYR A 218 -5.17 -10.20 -4.35
C TYR A 218 -3.73 -9.69 -4.48
N TYR A 219 -3.53 -8.47 -3.99
CA TYR A 219 -2.22 -7.84 -3.81
C TYR A 219 -1.84 -7.81 -2.33
N TYR A 220 -0.64 -8.24 -2.01
CA TYR A 220 -0.09 -8.25 -0.65
C TYR A 220 1.04 -7.22 -0.53
N LEU A 221 0.96 -6.35 0.48
CA LEU A 221 1.89 -5.26 0.69
C LEU A 221 2.68 -5.45 1.98
N GLY A 222 3.94 -5.05 1.98
CA GLY A 222 4.72 -4.95 3.22
C GLY A 222 6.06 -4.25 3.05
N ILE A 223 6.75 -4.06 4.18
CA ILE A 223 8.07 -3.43 4.22
C ILE A 223 9.14 -4.50 4.42
N ILE A 224 10.11 -4.54 3.51
CA ILE A 224 11.25 -5.46 3.52
C ILE A 224 12.56 -4.70 3.66
N LYS A 225 13.50 -5.27 4.41
CA LYS A 225 14.83 -4.72 4.65
C LYS A 225 15.92 -5.62 4.09
N GLY A 226 17.10 -5.05 3.88
CA GLY A 226 18.30 -5.81 3.54
C GLY A 226 18.37 -6.32 2.09
N LEU A 227 17.59 -5.72 1.19
CA LEU A 227 17.73 -5.96 -0.25
C LEU A 227 18.98 -5.23 -0.77
N LYS A 228 19.80 -5.94 -1.55
CA LYS A 228 20.97 -5.33 -2.20
C LYS A 228 20.50 -4.39 -3.31
N PRO A 229 21.30 -3.36 -3.67
CA PRO A 229 21.02 -2.56 -4.84
C PRO A 229 20.85 -3.45 -6.08
N GLY A 230 19.74 -3.24 -6.79
CA GLY A 230 19.35 -4.03 -7.95
C GLY A 230 18.83 -3.09 -9.04
N ILE A 231 19.00 -3.48 -10.31
CA ILE A 231 18.55 -2.63 -11.43
C ILE A 231 17.02 -2.61 -11.48
N ILE A 232 16.40 -3.80 -11.40
CA ILE A 232 14.97 -4.10 -11.25
C ILE A 232 14.90 -5.49 -10.63
#